data_AF-A0A6P2BMP0-F1
#
_entry.id   AF-A0A6P2BMP0-F1
#
_cell.length_a   1.000
_cell.length_b   1.000
_cell.length_c   1.000
_cell.angle_alpha   90.00
_cell.angle_beta   90.00
_cell.angle_gamma   90.00
#
_symmetry.space_group_name_H-M   'P 1'
#
loop_
_entity.id
_entity.type
_entity.pdbx_description
1 polymer ?
#
loop_
_entity_poly.entity_id
_entity_poly.type
_entity_poly.pdbx_seq_one_letter_code
_entity_poly.pdbx_strand_id
1 'polypeptide(L)'
;MPVTISHAATSPVLSVLGEELRPLTPAGQELSVAVFDTSAPGEAPGAAGPPPHRHPWDEIYVVLAGVLEVFDGEDWREAPAGSCVTVPAFQWHAYRNGTADCRFLTIAGPGGAREFFEEASARLTRPPDMAAAIALAARHEVEVAPAVPAPPADTP
;
A
#
# COMPACT_ATOMS: atom_id res chain seq x y z
N MET A 1 19.51 12.26 17.93
CA MET A 1 18.26 12.84 17.38
C MET A 1 17.23 12.92 18.50
N PRO A 2 16.38 13.97 18.55
CA PRO A 2 15.29 14.03 19.52
C PRO A 2 14.20 12.99 19.18
N VAL A 3 13.41 12.60 20.18
CA VAL A 3 12.22 11.77 19.97
C VAL A 3 11.17 12.59 19.21
N THR A 4 10.56 12.00 18.19
CA THR A 4 9.46 12.60 17.41
C THR A 4 8.17 11.85 17.69
N ILE A 5 7.08 12.60 17.88
CA ILE A 5 5.72 12.06 17.98
C ILE A 5 4.92 12.62 16.79
N SER A 6 4.34 11.73 16.00
CA SER A 6 3.53 12.07 14.83
C SER A 6 2.11 11.56 15.02
N HIS A 7 1.13 12.23 14.41
CA HIS A 7 -0.27 11.81 14.42
C HIS A 7 -0.81 11.77 12.99
N ALA A 8 -1.40 10.64 12.59
CA ALA A 8 -2.01 10.47 11.27
C ALA A 8 -2.99 11.61 10.92
N ALA A 9 -3.79 12.03 11.91
CA ALA A 9 -4.78 13.11 11.77
C ALA A 9 -4.19 14.46 11.33
N THR A 10 -2.90 14.69 11.60
CA THR A 10 -2.17 15.90 11.22
C THR A 10 -1.15 15.67 10.10
N SER A 11 -0.94 14.42 9.70
CA SER A 11 -0.04 14.08 8.59
C SER A 11 -0.68 14.41 7.24
N PRO A 12 0.12 14.85 6.25
CA PRO A 12 -0.38 15.03 4.89
C PRO A 12 -0.89 13.70 4.33
N VAL A 13 -1.89 13.78 3.46
CA VAL A 13 -2.40 12.63 2.71
C VAL A 13 -1.59 12.47 1.44
N LEU A 14 -0.99 11.30 1.26
CA LEU A 14 -0.46 10.85 -0.01
C LEU A 14 -1.53 10.01 -0.69
N SER A 15 -2.02 10.44 -1.85
CA SER A 15 -3.01 9.71 -2.65
C SER A 15 -2.30 8.92 -3.74
N VAL A 16 -2.23 7.60 -3.62
CA VAL A 16 -1.52 6.73 -4.56
C VAL A 16 -2.48 5.68 -5.10
N LEU A 17 -2.86 5.78 -6.37
CA LEU A 17 -3.76 4.84 -7.06
C LEU A 17 -5.10 4.57 -6.35
N GLY A 18 -5.62 5.54 -5.59
CA GLY A 18 -6.87 5.40 -4.84
C GLY A 18 -6.69 5.13 -3.35
N GLU A 19 -5.49 4.75 -2.92
CA GLU A 19 -5.13 4.60 -1.52
C GLU A 19 -4.74 5.95 -0.89
N GLU A 20 -5.14 6.16 0.36
CA GLU A 20 -4.63 7.26 1.19
C GLU A 20 -3.60 6.72 2.18
N LEU A 21 -2.36 7.20 2.05
CA LEU A 21 -1.28 6.92 2.98
C LEU A 21 -0.93 8.19 3.76
N ARG A 22 -0.84 8.08 5.07
CA ARG A 22 -0.44 9.19 5.96
C ARG A 22 0.89 8.86 6.61
N PRO A 23 2.00 9.50 6.22
CA PRO A 23 3.31 9.22 6.81
C PRO A 23 3.31 9.50 8.32
N LEU A 24 3.75 8.53 9.10
CA LEU A 24 3.96 8.62 10.55
C LEU A 24 5.44 8.82 10.90
N THR A 25 6.35 8.40 10.03
CA THR A 25 7.77 8.76 10.15
C THR A 25 8.03 10.15 9.54
N PRO A 26 8.94 10.95 10.13
CA PRO A 26 9.28 12.27 9.61
C PRO A 26 10.04 12.18 8.28
N ALA A 27 9.81 13.16 7.40
CA ALA A 27 10.60 13.32 6.17
C ALA A 27 12.05 13.72 6.48
N GLY A 28 12.97 13.37 5.57
CA GLY A 28 14.37 13.83 5.64
C GLY A 28 15.20 13.24 6.78
N GLN A 29 14.67 12.25 7.50
CA GLN A 29 15.45 11.43 8.42
C GLN A 29 15.84 10.12 7.74
N GLU A 30 17.10 9.71 7.88
CA GLU A 30 17.60 8.41 7.43
C GLU A 30 17.14 7.30 8.39
N LEU A 31 15.85 6.97 8.32
CA LEU A 31 15.28 5.82 9.01
C LEU A 31 15.34 4.61 8.08
N SER A 32 15.60 3.42 8.65
CA SER A 32 15.58 2.18 7.89
C SER A 32 14.18 1.78 7.40
N VAL A 33 13.13 2.35 7.97
CA VAL A 33 11.75 2.09 7.58
C VAL A 33 10.94 3.39 7.57
N ALA A 34 9.99 3.46 6.65
CA ALA A 34 8.91 4.43 6.68
C ALA A 34 7.63 3.75 7.16
N VAL A 35 6.83 4.47 7.97
CA VAL A 35 5.56 3.96 8.49
C VAL A 35 4.44 4.87 8.02
N PHE A 36 3.35 4.29 7.55
CA PHE A 36 2.16 4.99 7.06
C PHE A 36 0.91 4.44 7.76
N ASP A 37 0.00 5.32 8.16
CA ASP A 37 -1.40 4.94 8.44
C ASP A 37 -2.11 4.87 7.08
N THR A 38 -2.51 3.66 6.69
CA THR A 38 -3.05 3.38 5.37
C THR A 38 -4.54 3.09 5.47
N SER A 39 -5.30 3.76 4.61
CA SER A 39 -6.73 3.56 4.46
C SER A 39 -7.16 3.90 3.05
N ALA A 40 -8.16 3.20 2.53
CA ALA A 40 -8.83 3.64 1.32
C ALA A 40 -10.09 4.44 1.69
N PRO A 41 -10.28 5.66 1.18
CA PRO A 41 -11.49 6.42 1.40
C PRO A 41 -12.66 5.76 0.65
N GLY A 42 -13.51 5.06 1.41
CA GLY A 42 -14.86 4.66 1.08
C GLY A 42 -15.07 4.07 -0.31
N GLU A 43 -14.96 2.74 -0.43
CA GLU A 43 -15.70 1.96 -1.43
C GLU A 43 -16.00 0.56 -0.84
N ALA A 44 -16.96 -0.14 -1.43
CA ALA A 44 -17.41 -1.45 -1.00
C ALA A 44 -16.23 -2.45 -0.84
N PRO A 45 -16.39 -3.51 -0.03
CA PRO A 45 -15.40 -4.59 0.06
C PRO A 45 -14.89 -5.01 -1.34
N GLY A 46 -13.57 -5.12 -1.46
CA GLY A 46 -12.88 -5.53 -2.68
C GLY A 46 -12.56 -4.43 -3.71
N ALA A 47 -12.98 -3.18 -3.50
CA ALA A 47 -12.82 -2.10 -4.50
C ALA A 47 -11.50 -1.30 -4.42
N ALA A 48 -10.77 -1.41 -3.30
CA ALA A 48 -9.61 -0.58 -3.01
C ALA A 48 -8.29 -1.36 -3.07
N GLY A 49 -7.17 -0.67 -3.24
CA GLY A 49 -5.81 -1.23 -3.22
C GLY A 49 -5.07 -1.22 -4.56
N PRO A 50 -3.73 -1.34 -4.53
CA PRO A 50 -2.92 -1.32 -5.73
C PRO A 50 -3.14 -2.59 -6.58
N PRO A 51 -2.97 -2.52 -7.91
CA PRO A 51 -2.84 -3.72 -8.72
C PRO A 51 -1.64 -4.57 -8.25
N PRO A 52 -1.54 -5.86 -8.64
CA PRO A 52 -0.41 -6.70 -8.30
C PRO A 52 0.87 -6.05 -8.77
N HIS A 53 1.80 -5.92 -7.86
CA HIS A 53 3.06 -5.24 -8.08
C HIS A 53 4.16 -5.88 -7.24
N ARG A 54 5.40 -5.47 -7.52
CA ARG A 54 6.58 -5.80 -6.72
C ARG A 54 7.58 -4.66 -6.78
N HIS A 55 8.45 -4.59 -5.79
CA HIS A 55 9.41 -3.49 -5.61
C HIS A 55 10.63 -3.96 -4.80
N PRO A 56 11.76 -3.22 -4.79
CA PRO A 56 13.00 -3.65 -4.15
C PRO A 56 13.06 -3.48 -2.62
N TRP A 57 12.01 -2.96 -1.97
CA TRP A 57 11.91 -2.87 -0.51
C TRP A 57 11.01 -3.96 0.06
N ASP A 58 11.16 -4.27 1.35
CA ASP A 58 10.20 -5.10 2.08
C ASP A 58 8.99 -4.25 2.49
N GLU A 59 7.81 -4.87 2.57
CA GLU A 59 6.62 -4.28 3.17
C GLU A 59 6.05 -5.16 4.29
N ILE A 60 5.52 -4.52 5.32
CA ILE A 60 4.81 -5.16 6.42
C ILE A 60 3.46 -4.44 6.58
N TYR A 61 2.38 -5.21 6.64
CA TYR A 61 1.05 -4.69 6.96
C TYR A 61 0.62 -5.13 8.35
N VAL A 62 0.33 -4.17 9.23
CA VAL A 62 -0.22 -4.47 10.56
C VAL A 62 -1.69 -4.05 10.58
N VAL A 63 -2.60 -5.02 10.60
CA VAL A 63 -4.04 -4.77 10.51
C VAL A 63 -4.57 -4.29 11.85
N LEU A 64 -5.13 -3.08 11.88
CA LEU A 64 -5.61 -2.41 13.09
C LEU A 64 -7.11 -2.60 13.31
N ALA A 65 -7.89 -2.65 12.23
CA ALA A 65 -9.34 -2.83 12.24
C ALA A 65 -9.80 -3.51 10.95
N GLY A 66 -10.97 -4.15 10.98
CA GLY A 66 -11.54 -4.85 9.83
C GLY A 66 -10.73 -6.06 9.36
N VAL A 67 -10.84 -6.36 8.06
CA VAL A 67 -10.11 -7.41 7.36
C VAL A 67 -9.41 -6.83 6.13
N LEU A 68 -8.10 -7.07 6.04
CA LEU A 68 -7.32 -6.84 4.82
C LEU A 68 -7.28 -8.14 4.03
N GLU A 69 -7.60 -8.12 2.74
CA GLU A 69 -7.32 -9.24 1.85
C GLU A 69 -6.00 -8.97 1.13
N VAL A 70 -5.11 -9.95 1.11
CA VAL A 70 -3.78 -9.84 0.48
C VAL A 70 -3.62 -10.91 -0.57
N PHE A 71 -3.21 -10.52 -1.77
CA PHE A 71 -2.76 -11.44 -2.81
C PHE A 71 -1.27 -11.70 -2.61
N ASP A 72 -0.88 -12.97 -2.51
CA ASP A 72 0.52 -13.36 -2.25
C ASP A 72 1.31 -13.75 -3.50
N GLY A 73 0.73 -13.53 -4.69
CA GLY A 73 1.28 -13.97 -5.97
C GLY A 73 0.55 -15.18 -6.54
N GLU A 74 -0.18 -15.94 -5.71
CA GLU A 74 -0.94 -17.12 -6.13
C GLU A 74 -2.43 -16.95 -5.78
N ASP A 75 -2.74 -16.64 -4.53
CA ASP A 75 -4.11 -16.61 -4.00
C ASP A 75 -4.37 -15.37 -3.13
N TRP A 76 -5.65 -15.04 -2.96
CA TRP A 76 -6.10 -14.05 -1.98
C TRP A 76 -6.27 -14.69 -0.61
N ARG A 77 -5.79 -14.01 0.44
CA ARG A 77 -5.91 -14.44 1.84
C ARG A 77 -6.43 -13.32 2.72
N GLU A 78 -7.31 -13.66 3.65
CA GLU A 78 -7.79 -12.74 4.67
C GLU A 78 -6.78 -12.58 5.81
N ALA A 79 -6.57 -11.33 6.22
CA ALA A 79 -5.79 -10.91 7.37
C ALA A 79 -6.69 -10.03 8.27
N PRO A 80 -7.40 -10.61 9.26
CA PRO A 80 -8.22 -9.83 10.18
C PRO A 80 -7.37 -8.97 11.12
N ALA A 81 -8.01 -8.01 11.80
CA ALA A 81 -7.37 -7.16 12.82
C ALA A 81 -6.50 -7.96 13.80
N GLY A 82 -5.29 -7.45 14.08
CA GLY A 82 -4.24 -8.14 14.84
C GLY A 82 -3.27 -8.96 13.99
N SER A 83 -3.56 -9.16 12.71
CA SER A 83 -2.64 -9.82 11.76
C SER A 83 -1.42 -8.95 11.43
N CYS A 84 -0.30 -9.63 11.21
CA CYS A 84 0.92 -9.06 10.63
C CYS A 84 1.20 -9.80 9.32
N VAL A 85 1.19 -9.07 8.21
CA VAL A 85 1.55 -9.59 6.88
C VAL A 85 2.95 -9.10 6.56
N THR A 86 3.80 -9.97 6.01
CA THR A 86 5.17 -9.61 5.60
C THR A 86 5.34 -9.97 4.13
N VAL A 87 5.77 -8.98 3.34
CA VAL A 87 6.00 -9.05 1.91
C VAL A 87 7.49 -8.78 1.67
N PRO A 88 8.28 -9.81 1.36
CA PRO A 88 9.68 -9.62 1.02
C PRO A 88 9.85 -8.81 -0.28
N ALA A 89 10.98 -8.12 -0.41
CA ALA A 89 11.38 -7.45 -1.64
C ALA A 89 11.26 -8.37 -2.86
N PHE A 90 10.79 -7.80 -3.97
CA PHE A 90 10.50 -8.46 -5.25
C PHE A 90 9.40 -9.52 -5.24
N GLN A 91 8.69 -9.73 -4.12
CA GLN A 91 7.49 -10.58 -4.10
C GLN A 91 6.33 -9.89 -4.81
N TRP A 92 5.66 -10.61 -5.72
CA TRP A 92 4.40 -10.16 -6.29
C TRP A 92 3.33 -10.16 -5.21
N HIS A 93 2.68 -9.03 -5.03
CA HIS A 93 1.61 -8.88 -4.06
C HIS A 93 0.61 -7.80 -4.47
N ALA A 94 -0.58 -7.88 -3.90
CA ALA A 94 -1.60 -6.84 -3.92
C ALA A 94 -2.34 -6.88 -2.58
N TYR A 95 -3.14 -5.87 -2.29
CA TYR A 95 -4.10 -5.94 -1.20
C TYR A 95 -5.39 -5.25 -1.60
N ARG A 96 -6.46 -5.55 -0.86
CA ARG A 96 -7.74 -4.85 -0.92
C ARG A 96 -8.45 -4.89 0.42
N ASN A 97 -9.41 -4.01 0.61
CA ASN A 97 -10.23 -4.02 1.82
C ASN A 97 -11.24 -5.17 1.77
N GLY A 98 -11.08 -6.17 2.65
CA GLY A 98 -12.07 -7.25 2.84
C GLY A 98 -13.32 -6.78 3.61
N THR A 99 -13.17 -5.72 4.43
CA THR A 99 -14.30 -5.04 5.09
C THR A 99 -14.20 -3.53 4.93
N ALA A 100 -15.36 -2.83 5.00
CA ALA A 100 -15.43 -1.38 4.83
C ALA A 100 -14.70 -0.58 5.93
N ASP A 101 -14.47 -1.18 7.10
CA ASP A 101 -13.75 -0.61 8.24
C ASP A 101 -12.26 -1.00 8.29
N CYS A 102 -11.74 -1.62 7.22
CA CYS A 102 -10.34 -2.03 7.14
C CYS A 102 -9.39 -0.83 7.31
N ARG A 103 -8.48 -0.96 8.29
CA ARG A 103 -7.39 0.00 8.54
C ARG A 103 -6.13 -0.76 8.91
N PHE A 104 -4.99 -0.33 8.39
CA PHE A 104 -3.73 -1.00 8.65
C PHE A 104 -2.56 -0.03 8.58
N LEU A 105 -1.43 -0.41 9.18
CA LEU A 105 -0.17 0.28 8.98
C LEU A 105 0.55 -0.35 7.81
N THR A 106 1.06 0.47 6.88
CA THR A 106 2.10 0.05 5.94
C THR A 106 3.45 0.44 6.50
N ILE A 107 4.33 -0.53 6.68
CA ILE A 107 5.72 -0.31 7.10
C ILE A 107 6.59 -0.78 5.94
N ALA A 108 7.35 0.13 5.36
CA ALA A 108 8.13 -0.16 4.15
C ALA A 108 9.61 0.18 4.36
N GLY A 109 10.48 -0.67 3.86
CA GLY A 109 11.91 -0.41 3.83
C GLY A 109 12.77 -1.67 3.72
N PRO A 110 14.09 -1.51 3.58
CA PRO A 110 14.80 -0.24 3.53
C PRO A 110 14.61 0.56 2.23
N GLY A 111 14.41 1.87 2.37
CA GLY A 111 14.42 2.87 1.28
C GLY A 111 13.28 2.78 0.26
N GLY A 112 13.24 3.74 -0.67
CA GLY A 112 12.47 3.71 -1.93
C GLY A 112 10.97 4.00 -1.83
N ALA A 113 10.29 3.41 -0.84
CA ALA A 113 8.83 3.47 -0.74
C ALA A 113 8.29 4.88 -0.53
N ARG A 114 8.91 5.65 0.39
CA ARG A 114 8.45 7.01 0.71
C ARG A 114 8.59 7.93 -0.49
N GLU A 115 9.74 7.90 -1.14
CA GLU A 115 10.04 8.72 -2.31
C GLU A 115 9.05 8.41 -3.45
N PHE A 116 8.76 7.12 -3.67
CA PHE A 116 7.76 6.68 -4.62
C PHE A 116 6.37 7.22 -4.29
N PHE A 117 5.88 7.05 -3.05
CA PHE A 117 4.54 7.48 -2.66
C PHE A 117 4.39 9.02 -2.72
N GLU A 118 5.41 9.76 -2.29
CA GLU A 118 5.41 11.23 -2.37
C GLU A 118 5.39 11.72 -3.83
N GLU A 119 6.21 11.14 -4.71
CA GLU A 119 6.20 11.52 -6.13
C GLU A 119 4.90 11.12 -6.83
N ALA A 120 4.40 9.91 -6.57
CA ALA A 120 3.15 9.41 -7.12
C ALA A 120 1.98 10.32 -6.72
N SER A 121 1.87 10.68 -5.44
CA SER A 121 0.82 11.59 -4.96
C SER A 121 0.93 13.00 -5.55
N ALA A 122 2.14 13.47 -5.85
CA ALA A 122 2.34 14.80 -6.41
C ALA A 122 2.06 14.89 -7.91
N ARG A 123 2.18 13.77 -8.64
CA ARG A 123 2.18 13.75 -10.12
C ARG A 123 0.99 13.04 -10.75
N LEU A 124 0.35 12.11 -10.05
CA LEU A 124 -0.76 11.34 -10.61
C LEU A 124 -2.10 12.03 -10.33
N THR A 125 -2.98 12.01 -11.33
CA THR A 125 -4.36 12.50 -11.22
C THR A 125 -5.28 11.47 -10.58
N ARG A 126 -6.50 11.88 -10.22
CA ARG A 126 -7.58 10.98 -9.80
C ARG A 126 -8.77 11.11 -10.77
N PRO A 127 -9.15 10.06 -11.53
CA PRO A 127 -8.47 8.77 -11.64
C PRO A 127 -7.08 8.90 -12.30
N PRO A 128 -6.17 7.95 -12.05
CA PRO A 128 -4.82 7.99 -12.62
C PRO A 128 -4.83 7.65 -14.11
N ASP A 129 -4.01 8.34 -14.89
CA ASP A 129 -3.53 7.82 -16.17
C ASP A 129 -2.61 6.63 -15.88
N MET A 130 -3.07 5.42 -16.22
CA MET A 130 -2.34 4.19 -15.94
C MET A 130 -1.00 4.10 -16.68
N ALA A 131 -0.88 4.68 -17.87
CA ALA A 131 0.40 4.71 -18.58
C ALA A 131 1.41 5.60 -17.86
N ALA A 132 0.97 6.77 -17.39
CA ALA A 132 1.80 7.67 -16.60
C ALA A 132 2.15 7.06 -15.22
N ALA A 133 1.20 6.37 -14.58
CA ALA A 133 1.40 5.67 -13.32
C ALA A 133 2.44 4.55 -13.44
N ILE A 134 2.32 3.67 -14.45
CA ILE A 134 3.29 2.59 -14.71
C ILE A 134 4.67 3.18 -15.02
N ALA A 135 4.74 4.24 -15.83
CA ALA A 135 6.00 4.90 -16.14
C ALA A 135 6.64 5.57 -14.91
N LEU A 136 5.86 6.07 -13.95
CA LEU A 136 6.36 6.58 -12.68
C LEU A 136 6.84 5.45 -11.77
N ALA A 137 6.04 4.41 -11.61
CA ALA A 137 6.37 3.21 -10.84
C ALA A 137 7.71 2.60 -11.29
N ALA A 138 7.92 2.44 -12.60
CA ALA A 138 9.15 1.90 -13.16
C ALA A 138 10.41 2.73 -12.84
N ARG A 139 10.30 4.06 -12.66
CA ARG A 139 11.46 4.90 -12.25
C ARG A 139 11.91 4.62 -10.81
N HIS A 140 11.01 4.09 -10.00
CA HIS A 140 11.23 3.70 -8.61
C HIS A 140 11.37 2.17 -8.47
N GLU A 141 11.63 1.46 -9.58
CA GLU A 141 11.76 0.00 -9.60
C GLU A 141 10.51 -0.75 -9.12
N VAL A 142 9.34 -0.10 -9.19
CA VAL A 142 8.05 -0.73 -8.94
C VAL A 142 7.52 -1.29 -10.25
N GLU A 143 7.42 -2.62 -10.32
CA GLU A 143 6.84 -3.34 -11.44
C GLU A 143 5.37 -3.60 -11.18
N VAL A 144 4.50 -3.23 -12.12
CA VAL A 144 3.05 -3.47 -12.05
C VAL A 144 2.69 -4.58 -13.04
N ALA A 145 1.97 -5.59 -12.57
CA ALA A 145 1.52 -6.69 -13.41
C ALA A 145 0.42 -6.22 -14.38
N PRO A 146 0.37 -6.75 -15.62
CA PRO A 146 -0.63 -6.35 -16.60
C PRO A 146 -2.09 -6.76 -16.29
N ALA A 147 -2.34 -7.65 -15.31
CA ALA A 147 -3.64 -7.90 -14.65
C ALA A 147 -3.51 -8.93 -13.50
N VAL A 148 -4.34 -8.86 -12.45
CA VAL A 148 -4.55 -9.96 -11.49
C VAL A 148 -5.39 -11.05 -12.19
N PRO A 149 -5.12 -12.35 -12.00
CA PRO A 149 -6.13 -13.38 -12.26
C PRO A 149 -7.43 -13.04 -11.51
N ALA A 150 -8.58 -13.20 -12.17
CA ALA A 150 -9.87 -13.09 -11.48
C ALA A 150 -9.93 -14.09 -10.31
N PRO A 151 -10.58 -13.75 -9.18
CA PRO A 151 -10.81 -14.74 -8.14
C PRO A 151 -11.52 -15.97 -8.75
N PRO A 152 -11.24 -17.19 -8.25
CA PRO A 152 -12.02 -18.35 -8.66
C PRO A 152 -13.50 -18.03 -8.42
N ALA A 153 -14.32 -18.24 -9.45
CA ALA A 153 -15.76 -18.06 -9.32
C ALA A 153 -16.25 -18.97 -8.18
N ASP A 154 -17.06 -18.42 -7.27
CA ASP A 154 -17.80 -19.21 -6.29
C ASP A 154 -18.51 -20.33 -7.05
N THR A 155 -18.00 -21.55 -6.89
CA THR A 155 -18.60 -22.72 -7.52
C THR A 155 -19.76 -23.12 -6.62
N PRO A 156 -21.01 -23.11 -7.13
CA PRO A 156 -22.19 -23.46 -6.33
C PRO A 156 -22.18 -24.92 -5.86
#